data_AF-A0A822CUV9-F1
#
_entry.id   AF-A0A822CUV9-F1
#
_cell.length_a   1.000
_cell.length_b   1.000
_cell.length_c   1.000
_cell.angle_alpha   90.00
_cell.angle_beta   90.00
_cell.angle_gamma   90.00
#
_symmetry.space_group_name_H-M   'P 1'
#
loop_
_entity.id
_entity.type
_entity.pdbx_description
1 polymer ?
#
loop_
_entity_poly.entity_id
_entity_poly.type
_entity_poly.pdbx_seq_one_letter_code
_entity_poly.pdbx_strand_id
1 'polypeptide(L)'
;MTIGHFKNQCTQIKETCRTCGEQIDDLKNHNCSKVEKCIHCGQNHKSSSLKCSVVKSYRIELTRKILQSNNHSPPDTNLMNKNKNVIFNSTNFPHPPPPKSSTLSVNPMMIKLDELINKLSEVKNHLANLEAKHDKFEQFIIKKNNDEIVSNKINDLSNNQMNLKKNIVQHSAYIDRHKNLFCKLLIPMFEDLFSLIALQNLDKRGNPLDADLKCKLNRYLVQMKKETE
;
A
#
# COMPACT_ATOMS: atom_id res chain seq x y z
N MET A 1 -16.42 4.17 7.03
CA MET A 1 -16.48 3.31 5.83
C MET A 1 -15.79 4.04 4.68
N THR A 2 -14.61 3.58 4.30
CA THR A 2 -13.71 4.18 3.31
C THR A 2 -14.15 3.80 1.89
N ILE A 3 -14.97 4.64 1.27
CA ILE A 3 -15.32 4.54 -0.15
C ILE A 3 -14.21 5.24 -0.94
N GLY A 4 -13.14 4.50 -1.19
CA GLY A 4 -12.01 4.95 -1.98
C GLY A 4 -11.10 3.78 -2.27
N HIS A 5 -11.39 3.02 -3.33
CA HIS A 5 -10.46 2.02 -3.83
C HIS A 5 -9.24 2.74 -4.40
N PHE A 6 -8.16 2.79 -3.62
CA PHE A 6 -6.85 3.19 -4.11
C PHE A 6 -6.40 2.17 -5.13
N LYS A 7 -6.07 2.65 -6.33
CA LYS A 7 -5.65 1.85 -7.51
C LYS A 7 -4.51 0.88 -7.21
N ASN A 8 -3.74 1.14 -6.16
CA ASN A 8 -2.54 0.38 -5.75
C ASN A 8 -2.84 -0.93 -5.02
N GLN A 9 -4.10 -1.20 -4.65
CA GLN A 9 -4.53 -2.46 -4.02
C GLN A 9 -5.44 -3.30 -4.92
N CYS A 10 -5.62 -2.90 -6.19
CA CYS A 10 -6.46 -3.62 -7.14
C CYS A 10 -5.63 -4.71 -7.83
N THR A 11 -5.64 -5.92 -7.28
CA THR A 11 -5.03 -7.13 -7.88
C THR A 11 -5.90 -7.70 -9.00
N GLN A 12 -6.40 -6.86 -9.90
CA GLN A 12 -7.12 -7.33 -11.08
C GLN A 12 -6.10 -7.95 -12.04
N ILE A 13 -5.97 -9.28 -11.98
CA ILE A 13 -5.18 -10.12 -12.90
C ILE A 13 -5.68 -10.00 -14.34
N LYS A 14 -6.96 -9.61 -14.52
CA LYS A 14 -7.63 -9.49 -15.82
C LYS A 14 -8.04 -8.06 -16.09
N GLU A 15 -7.63 -7.52 -17.23
CA GLU A 15 -8.03 -6.20 -17.70
C GLU A 15 -9.43 -6.29 -18.32
N THR A 16 -10.27 -5.27 -18.13
CA THR A 16 -11.60 -5.24 -18.75
C THR A 16 -11.57 -4.34 -19.98
N CYS A 17 -12.02 -4.83 -21.14
CA CYS A 17 -12.12 -4.00 -22.35
C CYS A 17 -13.12 -2.87 -22.13
N ARG A 18 -12.68 -1.63 -22.36
CA ARG A 18 -13.51 -0.43 -22.14
C ARG A 18 -14.68 -0.32 -23.11
N THR A 19 -14.62 -1.02 -24.24
CA THR A 19 -15.64 -0.97 -25.29
C THR A 19 -16.66 -2.08 -25.11
N CYS A 20 -16.26 -3.35 -25.11
CA CYS A 20 -17.20 -4.48 -25.01
C CYS A 20 -17.46 -4.96 -23.57
N GLY A 21 -16.74 -4.46 -22.58
CA GLY A 21 -16.92 -4.83 -21.17
C GLY A 21 -16.46 -6.26 -20.80
N GLU A 22 -15.78 -6.97 -21.70
CA GLU A 22 -15.27 -8.33 -21.45
C GLU A 22 -13.97 -8.31 -20.64
N GLN A 23 -13.80 -9.30 -19.75
CA GLN A 23 -12.56 -9.51 -18.99
C GLN A 23 -11.57 -10.28 -19.86
N ILE A 24 -10.38 -9.73 -20.04
CA ILE A 24 -9.36 -10.23 -20.95
C ILE A 24 -8.02 -10.24 -20.22
N ASP A 25 -7.20 -11.26 -20.51
CA ASP A 25 -5.89 -11.41 -19.90
C ASP A 25 -4.82 -10.52 -20.57
N ASP A 26 -4.96 -10.20 -21.87
CA ASP A 26 -4.10 -9.25 -22.60
C ASP A 26 -4.90 -8.37 -23.58
N LEU A 27 -4.91 -7.06 -23.35
CA LEU A 27 -5.63 -6.08 -24.17
C LEU A 27 -5.09 -5.98 -25.60
N LYS A 28 -3.83 -6.39 -25.85
CA LYS A 28 -3.21 -6.32 -27.19
C LYS A 28 -3.73 -7.40 -28.15
N ASN A 29 -4.18 -8.54 -27.63
CA ASN A 29 -4.66 -9.68 -28.44
C ASN A 29 -6.20 -9.81 -28.43
N HIS A 30 -6.91 -8.79 -27.95
CA HIS A 30 -8.36 -8.83 -27.84
C HIS A 30 -9.06 -8.58 -29.18
N ASN A 31 -9.82 -9.56 -29.66
CA ASN A 31 -10.75 -9.38 -30.78
C ASN A 31 -12.04 -8.71 -30.29
N CYS A 32 -12.06 -7.37 -30.31
CA CYS A 32 -13.19 -6.61 -29.77
C CYS A 32 -14.42 -6.65 -30.67
N SER A 33 -15.57 -7.03 -30.08
CA SER A 33 -16.88 -6.98 -30.74
C SER A 33 -17.34 -5.56 -31.15
N LYS A 34 -16.62 -4.50 -30.75
CA LYS A 34 -16.92 -3.06 -30.99
C LYS A 34 -18.29 -2.55 -30.53
N VAL A 35 -19.16 -3.39 -29.98
CA VAL A 35 -20.43 -2.99 -29.37
C VAL A 35 -20.17 -2.46 -27.96
N GLU A 36 -20.57 -1.21 -27.70
CA GLU A 36 -20.47 -0.61 -26.37
C GLU A 36 -21.39 -1.33 -25.38
N LYS A 37 -20.80 -2.02 -24.40
CA LYS A 37 -21.55 -2.70 -23.32
C LYS A 37 -21.17 -2.16 -21.95
N CYS A 38 -22.16 -2.09 -21.07
CA CYS A 38 -21.98 -1.62 -19.70
C CYS A 38 -21.26 -2.67 -18.85
N ILE A 39 -20.15 -2.29 -18.21
CA ILE A 39 -19.39 -3.20 -17.33
C ILE A 39 -20.20 -3.67 -16.10
N HIS A 40 -21.27 -2.96 -15.74
CA HIS A 40 -22.05 -3.25 -14.54
C HIS A 40 -23.29 -4.11 -14.82
N CYS A 41 -23.88 -4.02 -16.02
CA CYS A 41 -25.12 -4.74 -16.33
C CYS A 41 -25.10 -5.50 -17.66
N GLY A 42 -24.00 -5.45 -18.41
CA GLY A 42 -23.83 -6.14 -19.69
C GLY A 42 -24.67 -5.62 -20.85
N GLN A 43 -25.51 -4.61 -20.63
CA GLN A 43 -26.43 -4.05 -21.64
C GLN A 43 -25.72 -3.05 -22.57
N ASN A 44 -26.32 -2.82 -23.74
CA ASN A 44 -25.78 -1.96 -24.81
C ASN A 44 -25.88 -0.46 -24.48
N HIS A 45 -25.10 0.00 -23.51
CA HIS A 45 -24.92 1.41 -23.20
C HIS A 45 -23.62 1.65 -22.42
N LYS A 46 -23.16 2.90 -22.38
CA LYS A 46 -21.99 3.30 -21.58
C LYS A 46 -22.16 3.01 -20.09
N SER A 47 -21.08 2.63 -19.42
CA SER A 47 -21.05 2.35 -17.98
C SER A 47 -21.42 3.54 -17.10
N SER A 48 -21.31 4.77 -17.62
CA SER A 48 -21.73 6.01 -16.94
C SER A 48 -23.16 6.45 -17.30
N SER A 49 -23.86 5.71 -18.16
CA SER A 49 -25.18 6.10 -18.66
C SER A 49 -26.23 6.08 -17.55
N LEU A 50 -27.10 7.10 -17.56
CA LEU A 50 -28.29 7.20 -16.70
C LEU A 50 -29.31 6.07 -16.95
N LYS A 51 -29.18 5.35 -18.08
CA LYS A 51 -30.01 4.20 -18.43
C LYS A 51 -29.61 2.91 -17.69
N CYS A 52 -28.44 2.89 -17.04
CA CYS A 52 -27.97 1.74 -16.28
C CYS A 52 -28.73 1.61 -14.95
N SER A 53 -29.49 0.54 -14.77
CA SER A 53 -30.22 0.25 -13.52
C SER A 53 -29.30 0.15 -12.30
N VAL A 54 -28.12 -0.46 -12.48
CA VAL A 54 -27.11 -0.65 -11.42
C VAL A 54 -26.48 0.68 -10.98
N VAL A 55 -26.17 1.57 -11.92
CA VAL A 55 -25.64 2.91 -11.58
C VAL A 55 -26.72 3.76 -10.93
N LYS A 56 -27.98 3.61 -11.37
CA LYS A 56 -29.12 4.31 -10.76
C LYS A 56 -29.34 3.88 -9.32
N SER A 57 -29.35 2.58 -9.02
CA SER A 57 -29.49 2.07 -7.66
C SER A 57 -28.32 2.48 -6.77
N TYR A 58 -27.08 2.40 -7.30
CA TYR A 58 -25.88 2.84 -6.58
C TYR A 58 -25.93 4.34 -6.23
N ARG A 59 -26.34 5.20 -7.17
CA ARG A 59 -26.51 6.64 -6.89
C ARG A 59 -27.57 6.90 -5.84
N ILE A 60 -28.72 6.24 -5.93
CA ILE A 60 -29.81 6.38 -4.93
C ILE A 60 -29.31 5.96 -3.54
N GLU A 61 -28.55 4.87 -3.45
CA GLU A 61 -28.02 4.39 -2.17
C GLU A 61 -26.95 5.34 -1.61
N LEU A 62 -26.09 5.89 -2.47
CA LEU A 62 -25.11 6.90 -2.07
C LEU A 62 -25.81 8.16 -1.52
N THR A 63 -26.83 8.66 -2.23
CA THR A 63 -27.66 9.79 -1.77
C THR A 63 -28.36 9.47 -0.45
N ARG A 64 -28.90 8.26 -0.28
CA ARG A 64 -29.52 7.83 0.98
C ARG A 64 -28.51 7.85 2.13
N LYS A 65 -27.30 7.33 1.93
CA LYS A 65 -26.24 7.33 2.96
C LYS A 65 -25.81 8.74 3.35
N ILE A 66 -25.69 9.65 2.39
CA ILE A 66 -25.36 11.07 2.64
C ILE A 66 -26.48 11.77 3.43
N LEU A 67 -27.74 11.53 3.08
CA LEU A 67 -28.88 12.11 3.80
C LEU A 67 -29.05 11.53 5.20
N GLN A 68 -28.71 10.25 5.42
CA GLN A 68 -28.75 9.60 6.73
C GLN A 68 -27.59 10.06 7.63
N SER A 69 -26.39 10.32 7.08
CA SER A 69 -25.25 10.83 7.87
C SER A 69 -25.44 12.26 8.37
N ASN A 70 -26.29 13.07 7.71
CA ASN A 70 -26.60 14.44 8.14
C ASN A 70 -27.71 14.52 9.22
N ASN A 71 -28.33 13.39 9.59
CA ASN A 71 -29.41 13.35 10.59
C ASN A 71 -28.95 12.85 11.97
N HIS A 72 -27.65 12.66 12.20
CA HIS A 72 -27.10 12.36 13.53
C HIS A 72 -26.46 13.60 14.16
N SER A 73 -27.32 14.53 14.57
CA SER A 73 -27.02 15.51 15.63
C SER A 73 -27.68 15.02 16.94
N PRO A 74 -27.08 15.22 18.13
CA PRO A 74 -27.73 14.95 19.41
C PRO A 74 -28.93 15.88 19.64
N PRO A 75 -29.84 15.55 20.59
CA PRO A 75 -31.13 16.20 20.72
C PRO A 75 -31.00 17.53 21.47
N ASP A 76 -31.05 18.64 20.74
CA ASP A 76 -31.43 19.92 21.34
C ASP A 76 -32.91 20.21 21.06
N THR A 77 -33.61 20.29 22.18
CA THR A 77 -34.98 20.69 22.45
C THR A 77 -35.57 21.80 21.56
N ASN A 78 -36.85 21.57 21.18
CA ASN A 78 -37.92 22.57 20.99
C ASN A 78 -37.76 23.68 19.94
N LEU A 79 -38.31 23.46 18.74
CA LEU A 79 -39.24 24.44 18.14
C LEU A 79 -40.08 23.82 17.01
N MET A 80 -41.26 23.29 17.36
CA MET A 80 -42.34 23.14 16.37
C MET A 80 -43.63 23.71 16.98
N ASN A 81 -43.72 25.03 16.96
CA ASN A 81 -44.93 25.76 17.29
C ASN A 81 -45.91 25.63 16.10
N LYS A 82 -46.80 24.63 16.15
CA LYS A 82 -47.94 24.53 15.24
C LYS A 82 -49.10 25.33 15.82
N ASN A 83 -49.45 26.39 15.08
CA ASN A 83 -50.72 27.10 15.14
C ASN A 83 -51.91 26.20 15.52
N LYS A 84 -52.71 26.64 16.50
CA LYS A 84 -54.16 26.83 16.36
C LYS A 84 -54.80 27.40 17.63
N ASN A 85 -55.77 28.28 17.38
CA ASN A 85 -56.88 28.71 18.22
C ASN A 85 -56.67 29.94 19.12
N VAL A 86 -56.97 31.07 18.46
CA VAL A 86 -57.69 32.24 18.95
C VAL A 86 -58.65 31.93 20.10
N ILE A 87 -58.47 32.60 21.23
CA ILE A 87 -59.54 32.91 22.18
C ILE A 87 -59.45 34.43 22.42
N PHE A 88 -60.43 35.16 21.87
CA PHE A 88 -60.68 36.55 22.24
C PHE A 88 -61.49 36.54 23.53
N ASN A 89 -61.01 37.25 24.55
CA ASN A 89 -61.87 37.74 25.63
C ASN A 89 -61.68 39.26 25.75
N SER A 90 -62.68 39.97 25.26
CA SER A 90 -62.87 41.41 25.40
C SER A 90 -63.67 41.68 26.66
N THR A 91 -63.08 42.33 27.66
CA THR A 91 -63.78 43.28 28.54
C THR A 91 -62.79 43.99 29.45
N ASN A 92 -62.97 45.32 29.56
CA ASN A 92 -62.39 46.27 30.52
C ASN A 92 -61.18 47.11 30.04
N PHE A 93 -61.50 48.26 29.44
CA PHE A 93 -60.70 49.50 29.61
C PHE A 93 -60.77 49.96 31.09
N PRO A 94 -59.88 50.85 31.62
CA PRO A 94 -58.92 51.74 30.94
C PRO A 94 -57.51 51.78 31.58
N HIS A 95 -56.48 52.17 30.80
CA HIS A 95 -55.40 53.08 31.24
C HIS A 95 -54.47 53.38 30.05
N PRO A 96 -54.03 54.62 29.84
CA PRO A 96 -52.98 54.91 28.88
C PRO A 96 -51.65 54.38 29.44
N PRO A 97 -50.88 53.56 28.70
CA PRO A 97 -49.55 53.17 29.14
C PRO A 97 -48.62 54.40 29.06
N PRO A 98 -47.66 54.54 30.00
CA PRO A 98 -46.64 55.58 29.94
C PRO A 98 -45.77 55.40 28.67
N PRO A 99 -45.03 56.42 28.22
CA PRO A 99 -44.27 56.35 26.98
C PRO A 99 -43.31 55.18 27.07
N LYS A 100 -43.57 54.14 26.28
CA LYS A 100 -42.60 53.05 26.09
C LYS A 100 -41.42 53.68 25.39
N SER A 101 -40.30 53.67 26.10
CA SER A 101 -38.97 53.86 25.53
C SER A 101 -38.91 53.12 24.19
N SER A 102 -38.39 53.82 23.19
CA SER A 102 -38.01 53.30 21.90
C SER A 102 -37.31 51.96 22.07
N THR A 103 -38.06 50.89 21.86
CA THR A 103 -37.48 49.58 21.60
C THR A 103 -36.75 49.78 20.28
N LEU A 104 -35.42 49.66 20.27
CA LEU A 104 -34.67 49.53 19.04
C LEU A 104 -35.34 48.41 18.26
N SER A 105 -36.08 48.77 17.21
CA SER A 105 -36.52 47.86 16.18
C SER A 105 -35.24 47.30 15.56
N VAL A 106 -34.76 46.17 16.07
CA VAL A 106 -33.65 45.45 15.47
C VAL A 106 -34.13 45.03 14.09
N ASN A 107 -33.71 45.79 13.09
CA ASN A 107 -34.22 45.67 11.74
C ASN A 107 -33.76 44.30 11.23
N PRO A 108 -34.66 43.38 10.86
CA PRO A 108 -34.29 42.00 10.47
C PRO A 108 -33.31 41.96 9.28
N MET A 109 -33.23 43.05 8.52
CA MET A 109 -32.24 43.26 7.47
C MET A 109 -30.81 43.48 8.00
N MET A 110 -30.64 44.16 9.14
CA MET A 110 -29.33 44.33 9.80
C MET A 110 -28.82 43.02 10.38
N ILE A 111 -29.70 42.21 10.99
CA ILE A 111 -29.35 40.87 11.49
C ILE A 111 -28.85 39.99 10.34
N LYS A 112 -29.54 39.99 9.19
CA LYS A 112 -29.12 39.22 8.00
C LYS A 112 -27.80 39.72 7.41
N LEU A 113 -27.52 41.02 7.51
CA LEU A 113 -26.27 41.61 7.05
C LEU A 113 -25.10 41.19 7.95
N ASP A 114 -25.27 41.24 9.27
CA ASP A 114 -24.28 40.75 10.23
C ASP A 114 -24.03 39.25 10.06
N GLU A 115 -25.08 38.47 9.83
CA GLU A 115 -24.96 37.03 9.57
C GLU A 115 -24.21 36.73 8.27
N LEU A 116 -24.40 37.55 7.23
CA LEU A 116 -23.67 37.46 5.96
C LEU A 116 -22.19 37.81 6.15
N ILE A 117 -21.89 38.87 6.89
CA ILE A 117 -20.51 39.29 7.20
C ILE A 117 -19.77 38.19 7.96
N ASN A 118 -20.45 37.57 8.94
CA ASN A 118 -19.88 36.44 9.69
C ASN A 118 -19.60 35.23 8.79
N LYS A 119 -20.53 34.86 7.90
CA LYS A 119 -20.32 33.76 6.94
C LYS A 119 -19.20 34.05 5.95
N LEU A 120 -19.06 35.30 5.48
CA LEU A 120 -17.94 35.71 4.63
C LEU A 120 -16.59 35.64 5.36
N SER A 121 -16.57 36.01 6.63
CA SER A 121 -15.39 35.89 7.49
C SER A 121 -14.99 34.42 7.71
N GLU A 122 -15.98 33.54 7.92
CA GLU A 122 -15.77 32.10 8.04
C GLU A 122 -15.22 31.48 6.75
N VAL A 123 -15.77 31.87 5.59
CA VAL A 123 -15.26 31.46 4.27
C VAL A 123 -13.81 31.94 4.06
N LYS A 124 -13.49 33.18 4.44
CA LYS A 124 -12.12 33.70 4.36
C LYS A 124 -11.14 32.91 5.23
N ASN A 125 -11.54 32.55 6.45
CA ASN A 125 -10.73 31.73 7.35
C ASN A 125 -10.54 30.30 6.81
N HIS A 126 -11.58 29.72 6.20
CA HIS A 126 -11.47 28.43 5.54
C HIS A 126 -10.52 28.46 4.35
N LEU A 127 -10.56 29.52 3.54
CA LEU A 127 -9.65 29.72 2.41
C LEU A 127 -8.20 29.83 2.87
N ALA A 128 -7.92 30.67 3.88
CA ALA A 128 -6.57 30.81 4.44
C ALA A 128 -6.04 29.49 5.04
N ASN A 129 -6.91 28.71 5.67
CA ASN A 129 -6.54 27.40 6.22
C ASN A 129 -6.34 26.35 5.11
N LEU A 130 -7.05 26.47 3.98
CA LEU A 130 -6.85 25.62 2.81
C LEU A 130 -5.50 25.92 2.14
N GLU A 131 -5.17 27.20 2.00
CA GLU A 131 -3.89 27.70 1.46
C GLU A 131 -2.72 27.18 2.30
N ALA A 132 -2.77 27.32 3.63
CA ALA A 132 -1.74 26.80 4.53
C ALA A 132 -1.59 25.26 4.48
N LYS A 133 -2.69 24.53 4.21
CA LYS A 133 -2.63 23.07 4.01
C LYS A 133 -2.03 22.70 2.66
N HIS A 134 -2.31 23.48 1.63
CA HIS A 134 -1.74 23.30 0.30
C HIS A 134 -0.22 23.48 0.32
N ASP A 135 0.30 24.53 0.96
CA ASP A 135 1.75 24.76 1.08
C ASP A 135 2.47 23.62 1.80
N LYS A 136 1.87 23.10 2.88
CA LYS A 136 2.41 21.93 3.59
C LYS A 136 2.40 20.68 2.73
N PHE A 137 1.39 20.53 1.87
CA PHE A 137 1.32 19.42 0.93
C PHE A 137 2.40 19.53 -0.15
N GLU A 138 2.60 20.71 -0.74
CA GLU A 138 3.68 20.92 -1.72
C GLU A 138 5.06 20.67 -1.09
N GLN A 139 5.33 21.20 0.11
CA GLN A 139 6.57 20.93 0.82
C GLN A 139 6.78 19.43 1.10
N PHE A 140 5.70 18.70 1.40
CA PHE A 140 5.77 17.25 1.57
C PHE A 140 6.08 16.53 0.26
N ILE A 141 5.45 16.91 -0.84
CA ILE A 141 5.70 16.34 -2.17
C ILE A 141 7.15 16.59 -2.57
N ILE A 142 7.67 17.82 -2.44
CA ILE A 142 9.06 18.16 -2.73
C ILE A 142 10.01 17.32 -1.85
N LYS A 143 9.76 17.23 -0.54
CA LYS A 143 10.60 16.45 0.38
C LYS A 143 10.61 14.95 0.07
N LYS A 144 9.49 14.38 -0.40
CA LYS A 144 9.37 12.96 -0.75
C LYS A 144 9.87 12.64 -2.16
N ASN A 145 9.76 13.59 -3.09
CA ASN A 145 10.32 13.54 -4.44
C ASN A 145 11.70 14.23 -4.53
N ASN A 146 12.42 14.37 -3.42
CA ASN A 146 13.84 14.72 -3.49
C ASN A 146 14.57 13.50 -4.07
N ASP A 147 14.56 13.44 -5.41
CA ASP A 147 15.19 12.42 -6.25
C ASP A 147 16.65 12.20 -5.85
N GLU A 148 17.30 13.20 -5.27
CA GLU A 148 18.66 13.13 -4.74
C GLU A 148 18.82 12.08 -3.61
N ILE A 149 17.87 11.97 -2.67
CA ILE A 149 17.95 10.98 -1.58
C ILE A 149 17.76 9.56 -2.14
N VAL A 150 16.83 9.41 -3.08
CA VAL A 150 16.55 8.13 -3.73
C VAL A 150 17.73 7.73 -4.62
N SER A 151 18.27 8.67 -5.40
CA SER A 151 19.44 8.51 -6.26
C SER A 151 20.68 8.11 -5.47
N ASN A 152 20.95 8.79 -4.35
CA ASN A 152 22.08 8.45 -3.47
C ASN A 152 21.96 7.02 -2.93
N LYS A 153 20.76 6.62 -2.47
CA LYS A 153 20.53 5.24 -2.02
C LYS A 153 20.69 4.21 -3.12
N ILE A 154 20.25 4.52 -4.35
CA ILE A 154 20.43 3.66 -5.51
C ILE A 154 21.92 3.52 -5.85
N ASN A 155 22.68 4.61 -5.79
CA ASN A 155 24.13 4.61 -6.02
C ASN A 155 24.86 3.77 -4.95
N ASP A 156 24.49 3.93 -3.68
CA ASP A 156 25.05 3.12 -2.58
C ASP A 156 24.74 1.63 -2.76
N LEU A 157 23.51 1.28 -3.13
CA LEU A 157 23.11 -0.09 -3.44
C LEU A 157 23.90 -0.67 -4.61
N SER A 158 24.10 0.12 -5.67
CA SER A 158 24.87 -0.27 -6.85
C SER A 158 26.34 -0.53 -6.50
N ASN A 159 26.96 0.36 -5.72
CA ASN A 159 28.33 0.19 -5.23
C ASN A 159 28.49 -1.05 -4.36
N ASN A 160 27.55 -1.28 -3.43
CA ASN A 160 27.52 -2.47 -2.59
C ASN A 160 27.37 -3.75 -3.40
N GLN A 161 26.52 -3.74 -4.43
CA GLN A 161 26.35 -4.89 -5.33
C GLN A 161 27.65 -5.21 -6.09
N MET A 162 28.36 -4.18 -6.59
CA MET A 162 29.63 -4.36 -7.29
C MET A 162 30.73 -4.92 -6.37
N ASN A 163 30.81 -4.41 -5.13
CA ASN A 163 31.75 -4.92 -4.13
C ASN A 163 31.44 -6.36 -3.74
N LEU A 164 30.17 -6.70 -3.53
CA LEU A 164 29.74 -8.06 -3.22
C LEU A 164 30.10 -9.02 -4.35
N LYS A 165 29.84 -8.63 -5.61
CA LYS A 165 30.20 -9.42 -6.79
C LYS A 165 31.72 -9.70 -6.83
N LYS A 166 32.55 -8.68 -6.56
CA LYS A 166 34.01 -8.84 -6.50
C LYS A 166 34.43 -9.81 -5.39
N ASN A 167 33.85 -9.69 -4.20
CA ASN A 167 34.14 -10.59 -3.08
C ASN A 167 33.74 -12.03 -3.38
N ILE A 168 32.59 -12.26 -4.03
CA ILE A 168 32.15 -13.61 -4.44
C ILE A 168 33.16 -14.22 -5.40
N VAL A 169 33.60 -13.47 -6.43
CA VAL A 169 34.61 -13.94 -7.38
C VAL A 169 35.91 -14.28 -6.66
N GLN A 170 36.38 -13.42 -5.76
CA GLN A 170 37.60 -13.68 -5.00
C GLN A 170 37.49 -14.92 -4.12
N HIS A 171 36.38 -15.10 -3.39
CA HIS A 171 36.15 -16.29 -2.58
C HIS A 171 36.04 -17.56 -3.41
N SER A 172 35.40 -17.50 -4.57
CA SER A 172 35.36 -18.65 -5.49
C SER A 172 36.76 -19.07 -5.93
N ALA A 173 37.64 -18.10 -6.25
CA ALA A 173 39.02 -18.38 -6.62
C ALA A 173 39.83 -19.01 -5.46
N TYR A 174 39.59 -18.58 -4.21
CA TYR A 174 40.22 -19.21 -3.04
C TYR A 174 39.73 -20.65 -2.83
N ILE A 175 38.43 -20.90 -2.99
CA ILE A 175 37.87 -22.26 -2.88
C ILE A 175 38.50 -23.17 -3.95
N ASP A 176 38.59 -22.71 -5.20
CA ASP A 176 39.20 -23.48 -6.27
C ASP A 176 40.68 -23.73 -6.03
N ARG A 177 41.41 -22.74 -5.48
CA ARG A 177 42.80 -22.92 -5.10
C ARG A 177 42.95 -23.98 -4.00
N HIS A 178 42.07 -23.96 -2.99
CA HIS A 178 42.08 -24.94 -1.91
C HIS A 178 41.75 -26.34 -2.45
N LYS A 179 40.71 -26.49 -3.25
CA LYS A 179 40.37 -27.76 -3.93
C LYS A 179 41.56 -28.31 -4.71
N ASN A 180 42.22 -27.45 -5.49
CA ASN A 180 43.43 -27.85 -6.22
C ASN A 180 44.56 -28.30 -5.29
N LEU A 181 44.78 -27.64 -4.16
CA LEU A 181 45.79 -28.03 -3.18
C LEU A 181 45.47 -29.38 -2.54
N PHE A 182 44.21 -29.63 -2.19
CA PHE A 182 43.78 -30.93 -1.66
C PHE A 182 43.95 -32.04 -2.69
N CYS A 183 43.43 -31.86 -3.92
CA CYS A 183 43.45 -32.88 -4.95
C CYS A 183 44.85 -33.16 -5.51
N LYS A 184 45.69 -32.14 -5.69
CA LYS A 184 46.98 -32.28 -6.38
C LYS A 184 48.16 -32.51 -5.45
N LEU A 185 48.04 -32.15 -4.17
CA LEU A 185 49.16 -32.25 -3.22
C LEU A 185 48.81 -33.14 -2.04
N LEU A 186 47.78 -32.79 -1.27
CA LEU A 186 47.52 -33.48 -0.01
C LEU A 186 47.03 -34.92 -0.20
N ILE A 187 46.06 -35.15 -1.10
CA ILE A 187 45.56 -36.50 -1.36
C ILE A 187 46.67 -37.43 -1.86
N PRO A 188 47.46 -37.08 -2.91
CA PRO A 188 48.59 -37.91 -3.34
C PRO A 188 49.62 -38.15 -2.23
N MET A 189 49.94 -37.13 -1.43
CA MET A 189 50.85 -37.29 -0.29
C MET A 189 50.32 -38.29 0.74
N PHE A 190 49.01 -38.28 1.02
CA PHE A 190 48.39 -39.28 1.90
C PHE A 190 48.38 -40.67 1.28
N GLU A 191 48.23 -40.81 -0.04
CA GLU A 191 48.36 -42.10 -0.73
C GLU A 191 49.74 -42.71 -0.51
N ASP A 192 50.79 -41.91 -0.69
CA ASP A 192 52.17 -42.34 -0.49
C ASP A 192 52.43 -42.71 0.97
N LEU A 193 52.00 -41.87 1.92
CA LEU A 193 52.15 -42.11 3.35
C LEU A 193 51.41 -43.37 3.80
N PHE A 194 50.17 -43.58 3.34
CA PHE A 194 49.40 -44.76 3.69
C PHE A 194 50.00 -46.03 3.10
N SER A 195 50.57 -45.94 1.89
CA SER A 195 51.31 -47.04 1.28
C SER A 195 52.57 -47.39 2.09
N LEU A 196 53.31 -46.39 2.55
CA LEU A 196 54.49 -46.58 3.42
C LEU A 196 54.12 -47.21 4.77
N ILE A 197 53.06 -46.73 5.41
CA ILE A 197 52.57 -47.28 6.67
C ILE A 197 52.11 -48.73 6.48
N ALA A 198 51.40 -49.03 5.40
CA ALA A 198 50.98 -50.39 5.09
C ALA A 198 52.18 -51.33 4.83
N LEU A 199 53.26 -50.84 4.22
CA LEU A 199 54.49 -51.60 4.01
C LEU A 199 55.24 -51.88 5.33
N GLN A 200 55.20 -50.94 6.28
CA GLN A 200 55.81 -51.11 7.60
C GLN A 200 54.99 -51.99 8.55
N ASN A 201 53.73 -52.26 8.21
CA ASN A 201 52.82 -53.09 9.00
C ASN A 201 53.04 -54.60 8.80
N LEU A 202 54.30 -55.03 8.70
CA LEU A 202 54.68 -56.43 8.51
C LEU A 202 55.67 -56.85 9.61
N ASP A 203 55.50 -58.08 10.10
CA ASP A 203 56.47 -58.70 11.01
C ASP A 203 57.74 -59.14 10.24
N LYS A 204 58.76 -59.63 10.96
CA LYS A 204 60.00 -60.14 10.35
C LYS A 204 59.81 -61.35 9.41
N ARG A 205 58.61 -61.96 9.41
CA ARG A 205 58.21 -63.10 8.58
C ARG A 205 57.28 -62.69 7.43
N GLY A 206 56.96 -61.40 7.30
CA GLY A 206 56.06 -60.87 6.27
C GLY A 206 54.57 -60.97 6.58
N ASN A 207 54.18 -61.28 7.82
CA ASN A 207 52.78 -61.32 8.24
C ASN A 207 52.31 -59.92 8.68
N PRO A 208 51.05 -59.53 8.40
CA PRO A 208 50.53 -58.24 8.85
C PRO A 208 50.44 -58.16 10.38
N LEU A 209 50.93 -57.06 10.96
CA LEU A 209 50.84 -56.80 12.40
C LEU A 209 49.40 -56.41 12.82
N ASP A 210 48.76 -55.55 12.03
CA ASP A 210 47.31 -55.31 12.05
C ASP A 210 46.71 -55.73 10.70
N ALA A 211 45.91 -56.80 10.69
CA ALA A 211 45.29 -57.34 9.48
C ALA A 211 44.32 -56.36 8.80
N ASP A 212 43.73 -55.43 9.55
CA ASP A 212 42.72 -54.50 9.04
C ASP A 212 43.29 -53.13 8.67
N LEU A 213 44.54 -52.83 9.02
CA LEU A 213 45.12 -51.50 8.87
C LEU A 213 45.06 -51.00 7.42
N LYS A 214 45.42 -51.86 6.47
CA LYS A 214 45.36 -51.52 5.03
C LYS A 214 43.95 -51.16 4.58
N CYS A 215 42.95 -51.91 5.06
CA CYS A 215 41.54 -51.63 4.76
C CYS A 215 41.05 -50.32 5.41
N LYS A 216 41.48 -50.03 6.64
CA LYS A 216 41.17 -48.76 7.34
C LYS A 216 41.78 -47.55 6.62
N LEU A 217 43.07 -47.62 6.26
CA LEU A 217 43.77 -46.55 5.54
C LEU A 217 43.13 -46.26 4.18
N ASN A 218 42.80 -47.31 3.42
CA ASN A 218 42.09 -47.16 2.15
C ASN A 218 40.70 -46.54 2.32
N ARG A 219 39.99 -46.86 3.40
CA ARG A 219 38.68 -46.25 3.70
C ARG A 219 38.81 -44.75 3.97
N TYR A 220 39.80 -44.33 4.75
CA TYR A 220 40.06 -42.91 4.99
C TYR A 220 40.45 -42.18 3.70
N LEU A 221 41.25 -42.81 2.84
CA LEU A 221 41.61 -42.24 1.55
C LEU A 221 40.38 -42.01 0.65
N VAL A 222 39.50 -43.01 0.55
CA VAL A 222 38.26 -42.91 -0.23
C VAL A 222 37.34 -41.83 0.34
N GLN A 223 37.25 -41.70 1.66
CA GLN A 223 36.48 -40.65 2.31
C GLN A 223 37.03 -39.26 1.96
N MET A 224 38.35 -39.05 2.06
CA MET A 224 38.99 -37.77 1.72
C MET A 224 38.76 -37.39 0.25
N LYS A 225 38.83 -38.35 -0.67
CA LYS A 225 38.53 -38.11 -2.09
C LYS A 225 37.09 -37.68 -2.30
N LYS A 226 36.14 -38.39 -1.68
CA LYS A 226 34.70 -38.11 -1.79
C LYS A 226 34.32 -36.74 -1.22
N GLU A 227 35.00 -36.27 -0.17
CA GLU A 227 34.75 -34.94 0.41
C GLU A 227 35.35 -33.79 -0.43
N THR A 228 36.19 -34.10 -1.42
CA THR A 228 36.86 -33.10 -2.28
C THR A 228 36.23 -33.00 -3.68
N GLU A 229 35.38 -33.96 -4.07
CA GLU A 229 34.53 -33.96 -5.29
C GLU A 229 33.30 -33.06 -5.13
#